data_AF-L7LG58-F1
#
_entry.id   AF-L7LG58-F1
#
_cell.length_a   1.000
_cell.length_b   1.000
_cell.length_c   1.000
_cell.angle_alpha   90.00
_cell.angle_beta   90.00
_cell.angle_gamma   90.00
#
_symmetry.space_group_name_H-M   'P 1'
#
loop_
_entity.id
_entity.type
_entity.pdbx_description
1 polymer ?
#
loop_
_entity_poly.entity_id
_entity_poly.type
_entity_poly.pdbx_seq_one_letter_code
_entity_poly.pdbx_strand_id
1 'polypeptide(L)'
;MCTRVIWPDAGGSVVVGRNMDFARDLHTNLWKLPRGVKRDDRVGGGLSWTAKYGSVVAGVYDIISADGVNEKGLAGHVLWLAESDYGTPDPARPQLAMSVWMQYYLDNFATDPGEGGGEDRRVHRLRVGISTNPLVVSGQRWGVRVIAPMTVPPK
;
A
#
# COMPACT_ATOMS: atom_id res chain seq x y z
N MET A 1 6.59 -16.67 4.46
CA MET A 1 6.42 -15.22 4.75
C MET A 1 6.45 -14.48 3.42
N CYS A 2 5.65 -13.43 3.25
CA CYS A 2 5.56 -12.70 1.98
C CYS A 2 6.95 -12.22 1.50
N THR A 3 7.17 -12.32 0.20
CA THR A 3 8.38 -11.93 -0.52
C THR A 3 7.97 -11.13 -1.74
N ARG A 4 8.78 -10.12 -2.09
CA ARG A 4 8.63 -9.33 -3.32
C ARG A 4 9.93 -9.28 -4.07
N VAL A 5 9.86 -9.45 -5.39
CA VAL A 5 10.98 -9.35 -6.32
C VAL A 5 10.65 -8.33 -7.40
N ILE A 6 11.67 -7.59 -7.85
CA ILE A 6 11.55 -6.61 -8.93
C ILE A 6 12.53 -7.01 -10.02
N TRP A 7 12.03 -7.12 -11.25
CA TRP A 7 12.83 -7.21 -12.46
C TRP A 7 12.72 -5.86 -13.19
N PRO A 8 13.75 -4.99 -13.10
CA PRO A 8 13.67 -3.62 -13.59
C PRO A 8 13.82 -3.46 -15.11
N ASP A 9 14.27 -4.49 -15.82
CA ASP A 9 14.54 -4.45 -17.26
C ASP A 9 14.02 -5.72 -17.95
N ALA A 10 12.70 -5.88 -17.94
CA ALA A 10 11.99 -6.97 -18.61
C ALA A 10 11.50 -6.49 -19.99
N GLY A 11 12.44 -6.32 -20.93
CA GLY A 11 12.12 -5.87 -22.29
C GLY A 11 11.55 -4.45 -22.34
N GLY A 12 12.16 -3.52 -21.60
CA GLY A 12 11.68 -2.13 -21.48
C GLY A 12 10.50 -1.95 -20.52
N SER A 13 10.13 -2.97 -19.76
CA SER A 13 9.13 -2.91 -18.68
C SER A 13 9.76 -3.21 -17.32
N VAL A 14 9.14 -2.71 -16.25
CA VAL A 14 9.43 -3.14 -14.88
C VAL A 14 8.39 -4.17 -14.47
N VAL A 15 8.83 -5.38 -14.14
CA VAL A 15 7.96 -6.47 -13.66
C VAL A 15 8.18 -6.67 -12.17
N VAL A 16 7.09 -6.74 -11.41
CA VAL A 16 7.12 -6.98 -9.97
C VAL A 16 6.36 -8.26 -9.65
N GLY A 17 7.01 -9.18 -8.93
CA GLY A 17 6.41 -10.40 -8.43
C GLY A 17 6.27 -10.36 -6.91
N ARG A 18 5.16 -10.88 -6.38
CA ARG A 18 4.90 -11.01 -4.94
C ARG A 18 4.23 -12.35 -4.66
N ASN A 19 4.65 -13.05 -3.61
CA ASN A 19 3.86 -14.14 -3.03
C ASN A 19 3.12 -13.64 -1.77
N MET A 20 1.94 -14.21 -1.54
CA MET A 20 1.15 -13.99 -0.33
C MET A 20 1.16 -15.29 0.49
N ASP A 21 2.00 -15.32 1.51
CA ASP A 21 2.08 -16.44 2.44
C ASP A 21 1.32 -16.09 3.72
N PHE A 22 0.20 -16.76 3.97
CA PHE A 22 -0.60 -16.60 5.17
C PHE A 22 -1.11 -17.95 5.68
N ALA A 23 -1.28 -18.09 7.00
CA ALA A 23 -1.66 -19.36 7.62
C ALA A 23 -3.15 -19.73 7.43
N ARG A 24 -3.96 -18.79 6.93
CA ARG A 24 -5.40 -18.97 6.68
C ARG A 24 -5.73 -18.49 5.28
N ASP A 25 -6.84 -18.99 4.74
CA ASP A 25 -7.43 -18.44 3.52
C ASP A 25 -7.84 -16.97 3.76
N LEU A 26 -7.39 -16.10 2.87
CA LEU A 26 -7.62 -14.66 2.90
C LEU A 26 -8.87 -14.24 2.10
N HIS A 27 -9.54 -15.20 1.44
CA HIS A 27 -10.70 -14.96 0.60
C HIS A 27 -10.44 -13.85 -0.42
N THR A 28 -9.34 -13.99 -1.16
CA THR A 28 -8.85 -12.93 -2.03
C THR A 28 -9.71 -12.78 -3.28
N ASN A 29 -10.14 -11.55 -3.53
CA ASN A 29 -10.83 -11.15 -4.77
C ASN A 29 -10.05 -10.07 -5.50
N LEU A 30 -10.27 -9.97 -6.83
CA LEU A 30 -9.78 -8.86 -7.64
C LEU A 30 -10.86 -7.80 -7.80
N TRP A 31 -10.48 -6.56 -7.54
CA TRP A 31 -11.39 -5.41 -7.63
C TRP A 31 -10.86 -4.38 -8.62
N LYS A 32 -11.75 -3.93 -9.51
CA LYS A 32 -11.55 -2.72 -10.30
C LYS A 32 -12.18 -1.55 -9.56
N LEU A 33 -11.37 -0.58 -9.19
CA LEU A 33 -11.77 0.59 -8.42
C LEU A 33 -11.71 1.84 -9.33
N PRO A 34 -12.85 2.48 -9.64
CA PRO A 34 -12.88 3.60 -10.58
C PRO A 34 -12.40 4.92 -9.94
N ARG A 35 -12.06 5.89 -10.81
CA ARG A 35 -11.82 7.29 -10.45
C ARG A 35 -13.09 7.93 -9.89
N GLY A 36 -12.96 9.04 -9.16
CA GLY A 36 -14.08 9.86 -8.70
C GLY A 36 -14.79 9.33 -7.45
N VAL A 37 -14.41 8.15 -6.96
CA VAL A 37 -14.96 7.58 -5.73
C VAL A 37 -14.47 8.37 -4.52
N LYS A 38 -15.40 8.85 -3.70
CA LYS A 38 -15.07 9.46 -2.40
C LYS A 38 -14.71 8.38 -1.39
N ARG A 39 -13.62 8.59 -0.65
CA ARG A 39 -13.13 7.73 0.41
C ARG A 39 -12.75 8.57 1.64
N ASP A 40 -12.63 7.88 2.76
CA ASP A 40 -12.30 8.44 4.07
C ASP A 40 -11.23 7.60 4.75
N ASP A 41 -10.69 8.11 5.85
CA ASP A 41 -9.60 7.47 6.59
C ASP A 41 -9.92 6.13 7.24
N ARG A 42 -11.20 5.75 7.39
CA ARG A 42 -11.65 4.58 8.15
C ARG A 42 -11.18 4.55 9.61
N VAL A 43 -11.00 5.74 10.19
CA VAL A 43 -10.65 5.93 11.60
C VAL A 43 -11.67 6.84 12.28
N GLY A 44 -11.72 8.10 11.89
CA GLY A 44 -12.48 9.15 12.59
C GLY A 44 -12.89 10.33 11.72
N GLY A 45 -12.68 10.25 10.41
CA GLY A 45 -13.10 11.26 9.44
C GLY A 45 -12.22 12.52 9.36
N GLY A 46 -11.01 12.48 9.92
CA GLY A 46 -10.02 13.55 9.83
C GLY A 46 -9.36 13.68 8.45
N LEU A 47 -9.48 12.66 7.60
CA LEU A 47 -9.03 12.68 6.21
C LEU A 47 -10.10 12.06 5.28
N SER A 48 -10.38 12.77 4.19
CA SER A 48 -11.18 12.27 3.07
C SER A 48 -10.54 12.68 1.74
N TRP A 49 -10.79 11.89 0.70
CA TRP A 49 -10.28 12.17 -0.64
C TRP A 49 -11.23 11.64 -1.72
N THR A 50 -11.04 12.15 -2.93
CA THR A 50 -11.67 11.62 -4.14
C THR A 50 -10.60 10.95 -4.97
N ALA A 51 -10.82 9.70 -5.38
CA ALA A 51 -9.85 8.94 -6.16
C ALA A 51 -9.52 9.65 -7.49
N LYS A 52 -8.26 10.07 -7.66
CA LYS A 52 -7.79 10.70 -8.90
C LYS A 52 -7.53 9.66 -9.97
N TYR A 53 -7.00 8.51 -9.56
CA TYR A 53 -6.65 7.41 -10.44
C TYR A 53 -7.52 6.18 -10.20
N GLY A 54 -7.84 5.47 -11.28
CA GLY A 54 -8.43 4.14 -11.22
C GLY A 54 -7.36 3.09 -10.92
N SER A 55 -7.74 2.01 -10.23
CA SER A 55 -6.81 0.93 -9.88
C SER A 55 -7.43 -0.46 -9.98
N VAL A 56 -6.59 -1.48 -10.14
CA VAL A 56 -6.94 -2.89 -9.96
C VAL A 56 -6.17 -3.39 -8.74
N VAL A 57 -6.89 -4.02 -7.80
CA VAL A 57 -6.31 -4.47 -6.53
C VAL A 57 -6.68 -5.91 -6.21
N ALA A 58 -5.79 -6.60 -5.50
CA ALA A 58 -6.11 -7.83 -4.79
C ALA A 58 -6.54 -7.48 -3.37
N GLY A 59 -7.81 -7.74 -3.07
CA GLY A 59 -8.43 -7.50 -1.76
C GLY A 59 -8.26 -8.69 -0.83
N VAL A 60 -8.10 -8.44 0.47
CA VAL A 60 -8.16 -9.45 1.54
C VAL A 60 -9.46 -9.26 2.30
N TYR A 61 -10.30 -10.30 2.34
CA TYR A 61 -11.67 -10.28 2.87
C TYR A 61 -12.52 -9.08 2.38
N ASP A 62 -12.22 -8.55 1.19
CA ASP A 62 -12.82 -7.34 0.60
C ASP A 62 -12.76 -6.05 1.47
N ILE A 63 -11.90 -6.04 2.49
CA ILE A 63 -11.75 -4.92 3.42
C ILE A 63 -10.37 -4.26 3.38
N ILE A 64 -9.35 -4.94 2.84
CA ILE A 64 -7.97 -4.46 2.76
C ILE A 64 -7.47 -4.60 1.32
N SER A 65 -6.94 -3.53 0.73
CA SER A 65 -6.19 -3.63 -0.52
C SER A 65 -4.76 -4.09 -0.20
N ALA A 66 -4.40 -5.33 -0.55
CA ALA A 66 -3.12 -5.95 -0.20
C ALA A 66 -2.06 -5.88 -1.33
N ASP A 67 -2.51 -5.87 -2.58
CA ASP A 67 -1.70 -5.55 -3.76
C ASP A 67 -2.51 -4.73 -4.74
N GLY A 68 -1.84 -4.02 -5.64
CA GLY A 68 -2.49 -3.47 -6.81
C GLY A 68 -1.61 -2.58 -7.64
N VAL A 69 -2.19 -2.11 -8.74
CA VAL A 69 -1.58 -1.15 -9.65
C VAL A 69 -2.63 -0.14 -10.09
N ASN A 70 -2.24 1.12 -10.18
CA ASN A 70 -3.11 2.15 -10.76
C ASN A 70 -2.84 2.34 -12.25
N GLU A 71 -3.74 3.05 -12.91
CA GLU A 71 -3.65 3.32 -14.36
C GLU A 71 -2.46 4.19 -14.79
N LYS A 72 -1.64 4.66 -13.84
CA LYS A 72 -0.39 5.39 -14.09
C LYS A 72 0.86 4.55 -13.83
N GLY A 73 0.70 3.26 -13.58
CA GLY A 73 1.82 2.33 -13.38
C GLY A 73 2.39 2.32 -11.96
N LEU A 74 1.81 3.08 -11.02
CA LEU A 74 2.18 2.97 -9.61
C LEU A 74 1.64 1.65 -9.05
N ALA A 75 2.54 0.77 -8.62
CA ALA A 75 2.21 -0.50 -7.98
C ALA A 75 2.48 -0.46 -6.46
N GLY A 76 1.58 -1.06 -5.68
CA GLY A 76 1.67 -1.19 -4.23
C GLY A 76 1.57 -2.64 -3.78
N HIS A 77 2.36 -3.01 -2.77
CA HIS A 77 2.42 -4.37 -2.23
C HIS A 77 2.57 -4.33 -0.71
N VAL A 78 1.57 -4.81 0.02
CA VAL A 78 1.52 -4.85 1.48
C VAL A 78 2.09 -6.19 1.96
N LEU A 79 3.33 -6.16 2.47
CA LEU A 79 4.01 -7.33 3.01
C LEU A 79 3.84 -7.40 4.54
N TRP A 80 3.39 -8.56 5.01
CA TRP A 80 3.17 -8.82 6.43
C TRP A 80 4.46 -8.74 7.25
N LEU A 81 4.44 -8.07 8.41
CA LEU A 81 5.54 -7.98 9.37
C LEU A 81 5.02 -7.90 10.80
N ALA A 82 5.15 -8.97 11.57
CA ALA A 82 4.59 -9.03 12.93
C ALA A 82 5.19 -7.99 13.88
N GLU A 83 6.41 -7.54 13.61
CA GLU A 83 7.20 -6.64 14.45
C GLU A 83 6.90 -5.14 14.22
N SER A 84 5.98 -4.78 13.31
CA SER A 84 5.70 -3.36 13.06
C SER A 84 5.06 -2.66 14.27
N ASP A 85 5.57 -1.47 14.58
CA ASP A 85 4.99 -0.53 15.53
C ASP A 85 4.67 0.79 14.81
N TYR A 86 3.40 1.20 14.86
CA TYR A 86 2.91 2.44 14.25
C TYR A 86 2.92 3.62 15.25
N GLY A 87 3.33 3.36 16.49
CA GLY A 87 3.32 4.33 17.58
C GLY A 87 1.92 4.62 18.11
N THR A 88 1.86 5.52 19.09
CA THR A 88 0.59 6.04 19.61
C THR A 88 0.02 7.07 18.63
N PRO A 89 -1.28 6.98 18.27
CA PRO A 89 -1.93 7.99 17.44
C PRO A 89 -1.79 9.39 18.04
N ASP A 90 -1.28 10.31 17.25
CA ASP A 90 -1.18 11.73 17.59
C ASP A 90 -2.47 12.44 17.18
N PRO A 91 -3.27 12.96 18.13
CA PRO A 91 -4.56 13.59 17.82
C PRO A 91 -4.41 14.87 16.99
N ALA A 92 -3.22 15.48 16.93
CA ALA A 92 -2.96 16.66 16.10
C ALA A 92 -2.75 16.34 14.61
N ARG A 93 -2.66 15.05 14.24
CA ARG A 93 -2.48 14.61 12.86
C ARG A 93 -3.63 13.73 12.41
N PRO A 94 -4.08 13.88 11.14
CA PRO A 94 -5.02 12.92 10.58
C PRO A 94 -4.42 11.52 10.65
N GLN A 95 -5.29 10.56 10.92
CA GLN A 95 -4.95 9.14 10.96
C GLN A 95 -5.52 8.47 9.70
N LEU A 96 -4.96 7.32 9.31
CA LEU A 96 -5.41 6.53 8.18
C LEU A 96 -5.35 5.07 8.56
N ALA A 97 -6.46 4.34 8.39
CA ALA A 97 -6.49 2.93 8.71
C ALA A 97 -5.54 2.17 7.78
N MET A 98 -4.82 1.20 8.34
CA MET A 98 -3.91 0.34 7.58
C MET A 98 -4.61 -0.33 6.38
N SER A 99 -5.91 -0.64 6.52
CA SER A 99 -6.71 -1.29 5.48
C SER A 99 -6.87 -0.48 4.19
N VAL A 100 -6.85 0.85 4.28
CA VAL A 100 -6.98 1.77 3.13
C VAL A 100 -5.69 2.51 2.83
N TRP A 101 -4.62 2.26 3.58
CA TRP A 101 -3.34 2.96 3.43
C TRP A 101 -2.75 2.82 2.02
N MET A 102 -2.61 1.59 1.52
CA MET A 102 -2.14 1.38 0.13
C MET A 102 -3.12 1.98 -0.88
N GLN A 103 -4.42 1.85 -0.63
CA GLN A 103 -5.45 2.38 -1.54
C GLN A 103 -5.34 3.90 -1.67
N TYR A 104 -5.08 4.60 -0.58
CA TYR A 104 -4.83 6.04 -0.58
C TYR A 104 -3.70 6.41 -1.55
N TYR A 105 -2.61 5.63 -1.59
CA TYR A 105 -1.53 5.89 -2.53
C TYR A 105 -1.93 5.64 -3.98
N LEU A 106 -2.53 4.49 -4.26
CA LEU A 106 -2.99 4.14 -5.61
C LEU A 106 -3.99 5.15 -6.16
N ASP A 107 -4.82 5.73 -5.30
CA ASP A 107 -5.83 6.71 -5.67
C ASP A 107 -5.26 8.10 -5.98
N ASN A 108 -4.14 8.49 -5.35
CA ASN A 108 -3.71 9.89 -5.29
C ASN A 108 -2.40 10.22 -6.01
N PHE A 109 -1.54 9.22 -6.27
CA PHE A 109 -0.20 9.44 -6.81
C PHE A 109 0.03 8.68 -8.13
N ALA A 110 0.96 9.20 -8.93
CA ALA A 110 1.44 8.58 -10.15
C ALA A 110 2.98 8.50 -10.09
N THR A 111 3.57 7.56 -10.82
CA THR A 111 4.99 7.57 -11.12
C THR A 111 5.22 8.39 -12.38
N ASP A 112 6.10 9.38 -12.36
CA ASP A 112 6.45 10.14 -13.55
C ASP A 112 7.34 9.28 -14.47
N PRO A 113 7.02 9.13 -15.77
CA PRO A 113 7.80 8.31 -16.70
C PRO A 113 9.15 8.93 -17.09
N GLY A 114 9.50 10.11 -16.57
CA GLY A 114 10.71 10.87 -16.93
C GLY A 114 11.98 10.48 -16.18
N GLU A 115 11.90 9.63 -15.15
CA GLU A 115 13.07 9.24 -14.34
C GLU A 115 13.56 7.84 -14.68
N GLY A 116 13.93 7.66 -15.95
CA GLY A 116 14.93 6.68 -16.30
C GLY A 116 16.28 7.10 -15.72
N GLY A 117 16.69 6.48 -14.61
CA GLY A 117 18.11 6.45 -14.20
C GLY A 117 18.61 7.56 -13.26
N GLY A 118 17.73 8.33 -12.62
CA GLY A 118 18.11 9.39 -11.67
C GLY A 118 17.56 9.15 -10.27
N GLU A 119 18.36 9.49 -9.26
CA GLU A 119 18.09 9.38 -7.83
C GLU A 119 16.92 10.27 -7.34
N ASP A 120 15.68 9.99 -7.70
CA ASP A 120 14.52 10.57 -7.01
C ASP A 120 13.72 9.49 -6.27
N ARG A 121 14.38 8.97 -5.23
CA ARG A 121 13.86 8.03 -4.24
C ARG A 121 12.99 8.75 -3.22
N ARG A 122 12.04 9.59 -3.64
CA ARG A 122 11.15 10.29 -2.71
C ARG A 122 10.27 9.28 -1.99
N VAL A 123 10.71 8.86 -0.80
CA VAL A 123 9.84 8.31 0.23
C VAL A 123 8.79 9.39 0.47
N HIS A 124 7.60 9.20 -0.08
CA HIS A 124 6.44 10.03 0.25
C HIS A 124 6.10 9.77 1.72
N ARG A 125 6.77 10.53 2.60
CA ARG A 125 6.50 10.53 4.03
C ARG A 125 5.14 11.19 4.22
N LEU A 126 4.09 10.38 4.25
CA LEU A 126 2.78 10.86 4.64
C LEU A 126 2.88 11.38 6.08
N ARG A 127 2.46 12.63 6.32
CA ARG A 127 2.27 13.18 7.67
C ARG A 127 0.91 12.74 8.24
N VAL A 128 0.62 11.45 8.09
CA VAL A 128 -0.64 10.82 8.50
C VAL A 128 -0.24 9.63 9.37
N GLY A 129 -0.84 9.51 10.56
CA GLY A 129 -0.59 8.34 11.40
C GLY A 129 -1.31 7.11 10.87
N ILE A 130 -0.76 5.92 11.10
CA ILE A 130 -1.42 4.67 10.72
C ILE A 130 -2.19 4.14 11.92
N SER A 131 -3.51 3.98 11.76
CA SER A 131 -4.35 3.36 12.78
C SER A 131 -4.59 1.89 12.45
N THR A 132 -4.46 1.03 13.47
CA THR A 132 -4.95 -0.34 13.39
C THR A 132 -6.40 -0.33 13.85
N ASN A 133 -7.34 -0.48 12.92
CA ASN A 133 -8.76 -0.55 13.27
C ASN A 133 -9.00 -1.85 14.06
N PRO A 134 -9.66 -1.83 15.24
CA PRO A 134 -9.95 -3.02 16.04
C PRO A 134 -10.88 -4.05 15.37
N LEU A 135 -11.46 -3.75 14.20
CA LEU A 135 -12.43 -4.60 13.51
C LEU A 135 -11.83 -5.79 12.71
N VAL A 136 -10.64 -6.29 13.03
CA VAL A 136 -10.08 -7.48 12.37
C VAL A 136 -9.65 -8.51 13.40
N VAL A 137 -10.53 -9.50 13.59
CA VAL A 137 -10.39 -10.80 14.26
C VAL A 137 -9.60 -10.78 15.58
N SER A 138 -10.32 -11.03 16.67
CA SER A 138 -9.80 -11.13 18.03
C SER A 138 -8.45 -11.86 18.11
N GLY A 139 -7.42 -11.15 18.60
CA GLY A 139 -6.18 -11.77 19.09
C GLY A 139 -4.94 -11.70 18.19
N GLN A 140 -4.97 -11.01 17.04
CA GLN A 140 -3.76 -10.84 16.22
C GLN A 140 -3.26 -9.39 16.21
N ARG A 141 -1.96 -9.20 16.43
CA ARG A 141 -1.28 -7.91 16.30
C ARG A 141 -0.90 -7.74 14.84
N TRP A 142 -1.48 -6.74 14.18
CA TRP A 142 -1.35 -6.53 12.74
C TRP A 142 -0.17 -5.59 12.47
N GLY A 143 0.85 -6.07 11.77
CA GLY A 143 2.00 -5.26 11.37
C GLY A 143 2.38 -5.50 9.91
N VAL A 144 2.80 -4.44 9.23
CA VAL A 144 3.16 -4.43 7.80
C VAL A 144 4.52 -3.73 7.65
N ARG A 145 5.45 -4.35 6.91
CA ARG A 145 6.71 -3.69 6.51
C ARG A 145 6.53 -3.09 5.14
N VAL A 146 6.82 -1.80 5.04
CA VAL A 146 7.04 -1.13 3.77
C VAL A 146 8.48 -1.37 3.37
N ILE A 147 8.73 -2.29 2.45
CA ILE A 147 10.03 -2.37 1.78
C ILE A 147 9.89 -1.60 0.46
N ALA A 148 10.14 -0.29 0.49
CA ALA A 148 10.66 0.38 -0.69
C ALA A 148 12.05 -0.22 -0.98
N PRO A 149 12.50 -0.32 -2.25
CA PRO A 149 13.73 -1.04 -2.60
C PRO A 149 14.89 -0.64 -1.68
N MET A 150 15.41 -1.62 -0.93
CA MET A 150 16.63 -1.46 -0.14
C MET A 150 17.79 -1.26 -1.11
N THR A 151 18.55 -0.20 -0.89
CA THR A 151 19.83 0.04 -1.57
C THR A 151 20.78 -1.11 -1.28
N VAL A 152 21.16 -1.87 -2.30
CA VAL A 152 22.43 -2.60 -2.28
C VAL A 152 23.51 -1.55 -2.55
N PRO A 153 24.49 -1.34 -1.66
CA PRO A 153 25.56 -0.38 -1.91
C PRO A 153 26.38 -0.83 -3.13
N PRO A 154 26.83 0.10 -3.99
CA PRO A 154 27.76 -0.23 -5.05
C PRO A 154 29.09 -0.72 -4.46
N LYS A 155 29.74 -1.66 -5.16
CA LYS A 155 31.10 -2.12 -4.87
C LYS A 155 32.12 -1.01 -5.07
#